data_AF-A0A318Z1E1-F1
#
_entry.id   AF-A0A318Z1E1-F1
#
_cell.length_a   1.000
_cell.length_b   1.000
_cell.length_c   1.000
_cell.angle_alpha   90.00
_cell.angle_beta   90.00
_cell.angle_gamma   90.00
#
_symmetry.space_group_name_H-M   'P 1'
#
loop_
_entity.id
_entity.type
_entity.pdbx_description
1 polymer ?
#
loop_
_entity_poly.entity_id
_entity_poly.type
_entity_poly.pdbx_seq_one_letter_code
_entity_poly.pdbx_strand_id
1 'polypeptide(L)'
;MLDFMDYIQLAFAEATSWNRDNSYSSLTATAQSLLDFSTPERLRVHLSSLSTPHFATSYTLGTVGLIDGSVSYLFSTVPLDHAASRSTLIPLRKLSPGYRQVQAPAAPLENFRVDSILDALPDPQSSSQHDRWRRHPQKATLFHATLHLPPPTTLNALFLRRISPTMQLSLAVCSTRGPPLSKSAPQASLLTQLSHNTGKYSNEYLFSTDNALFGWRGLWNFGPDPRSTSTTTAPLSLLSAGAEAYYSPVSSLLGMSTGLRFSTLPAATDVPSSAVSGSGSGSSSSSSSNCNNPISTFPYTLTLTLTPLTGSLSTTYSLRASPSLAFSSRFGFNVYSWESEMVAGMELWRKGRRAVAPAVDDDGLEWARRKMRGERGPFVPPPPAPSSSVLQEHPANRADGEENESVLKIRVDQSWNVRLLWEGRVKELLVSAGVGLGPSSFASSLSSLSSMSAAGAQSSGGGAAGVGKSYWHGVGVSVLYSS
;
A
#
# COMPACT_ATOMS: atom_id res chain seq x y z
N MET A 1 5.94 -2.13 -6.81
CA MET A 1 6.30 -1.00 -5.93
C MET A 1 5.44 0.18 -6.33
N LEU A 2 4.97 1.02 -5.40
CA LEU A 2 4.31 2.28 -5.75
C LEU A 2 5.27 3.17 -6.53
N ASP A 3 4.74 3.92 -7.50
CA ASP A 3 5.52 4.96 -8.15
C ASP A 3 5.77 6.11 -7.17
N PHE A 4 6.83 6.89 -7.41
CA PHE A 4 7.18 8.02 -6.56
C PHE A 4 6.03 9.03 -6.45
N MET A 5 5.31 9.26 -7.56
CA MET A 5 4.23 10.22 -7.60
C MET A 5 3.00 9.77 -6.80
N ASP A 6 2.73 8.46 -6.78
CA ASP A 6 1.68 7.88 -5.92
C ASP A 6 2.08 7.96 -4.44
N TYR A 7 3.36 7.72 -4.12
CA TYR A 7 3.89 7.89 -2.77
C TYR A 7 3.68 9.32 -2.26
N ILE A 8 3.97 10.33 -3.09
CA ILE A 8 3.77 11.74 -2.73
C ILE A 8 2.28 12.07 -2.55
N GLN A 9 1.38 11.51 -3.36
CA GLN A 9 -0.07 11.65 -3.15
C GLN A 9 -0.52 11.05 -1.81
N LEU A 10 0.05 9.90 -1.41
CA LEU A 10 -0.21 9.32 -0.09
C LEU A 10 0.33 10.21 1.03
N ALA A 11 1.53 10.75 0.88
CA ALA A 11 2.09 11.70 1.84
C ALA A 11 1.24 12.97 1.95
N PHE A 12 0.66 13.46 0.85
CA PHE A 12 -0.30 14.57 0.87
C PHE A 12 -1.59 14.21 1.60
N ALA A 13 -2.13 13.00 1.41
CA ALA A 13 -3.29 12.52 2.15
C ALA A 13 -2.99 12.40 3.66
N GLU A 14 -1.80 11.93 4.03
CA GLU A 14 -1.33 11.89 5.41
C GLU A 14 -1.18 13.31 6.01
N ALA A 15 -0.53 14.23 5.29
CA ALA A 15 -0.33 15.61 5.73
C ALA A 15 -1.64 16.38 5.89
N THR A 16 -2.65 16.06 5.08
CA THR A 16 -4.01 16.62 5.20
C THR A 16 -4.90 15.84 6.17
N SER A 17 -4.37 14.84 6.88
CA SER A 17 -5.11 13.96 7.79
C SER A 17 -6.35 13.32 7.16
N TRP A 18 -6.30 13.00 5.86
CA TRP A 18 -7.40 12.37 5.15
C TRP A 18 -7.36 10.85 5.35
N ASN A 19 -8.36 10.29 6.02
CA ASN A 19 -8.43 8.85 6.25
C ASN A 19 -8.83 8.10 4.97
N ARG A 20 -7.84 7.57 4.26
CA ARG A 20 -8.03 6.74 3.05
C ARG A 20 -8.77 5.42 3.30
N ASP A 21 -8.64 4.83 4.49
CA ASP A 21 -9.23 3.50 4.79
C ASP A 21 -10.75 3.57 5.03
N ASN A 22 -11.28 4.78 5.15
CA ASN A 22 -12.70 5.07 5.27
C ASN A 22 -13.34 5.42 3.92
N SER A 23 -13.06 4.63 2.90
CA SER A 23 -13.66 4.72 1.57
C SER A 23 -14.16 3.35 1.13
N TYR A 24 -15.29 3.30 0.43
CA TYR A 24 -15.77 2.05 -0.17
C TYR A 24 -14.75 1.46 -1.16
N SER A 25 -14.05 2.32 -1.91
CA SER A 25 -12.98 1.87 -2.84
C SER A 25 -11.83 1.16 -2.13
N SER A 26 -11.60 1.49 -0.85
CA SER A 26 -10.56 0.89 -0.02
C SER A 26 -11.01 -0.35 0.75
N LEU A 27 -12.25 -0.83 0.54
CA LEU A 27 -12.83 -1.92 1.33
C LEU A 27 -12.00 -3.21 1.23
N THR A 28 -11.52 -3.54 0.03
CA THR A 28 -10.67 -4.70 -0.27
C THR A 28 -9.19 -4.35 -0.48
N ALA A 29 -8.75 -3.13 -0.12
CA ALA A 29 -7.40 -2.66 -0.42
C ALA A 29 -6.29 -3.52 0.21
N THR A 30 -6.52 -4.08 1.41
CA THR A 30 -5.55 -4.96 2.09
C THR A 30 -5.36 -6.28 1.35
N ALA A 31 -6.47 -6.87 0.91
CA ALA A 31 -6.48 -8.08 0.09
C ALA A 31 -5.79 -7.85 -1.25
N GLN A 32 -6.17 -6.79 -1.95
CA GLN A 32 -5.61 -6.43 -3.26
C GLN A 32 -4.11 -6.16 -3.17
N SER A 33 -3.64 -5.49 -2.10
CA SER A 33 -2.21 -5.21 -1.92
C SER A 33 -1.37 -6.48 -1.73
N LEU A 34 -1.95 -7.52 -1.11
CA LEU A 34 -1.26 -8.79 -0.83
C LEU A 34 -1.38 -9.79 -1.99
N LEU A 35 -2.51 -9.79 -2.70
CA LEU A 35 -2.84 -10.79 -3.72
C LEU A 35 -2.62 -10.27 -5.14
N ASP A 36 -2.96 -9.01 -5.42
CA ASP A 36 -3.01 -8.45 -6.76
C ASP A 36 -1.87 -7.45 -6.99
N PHE A 37 -0.64 -7.86 -6.65
CA PHE A 37 0.55 -7.08 -6.96
C PHE A 37 0.97 -7.24 -8.44
N SER A 38 1.45 -6.14 -9.04
CA SER A 38 2.03 -6.17 -10.38
C SER A 38 3.49 -6.62 -10.30
N THR A 39 3.83 -7.67 -11.05
CA THR A 39 5.22 -8.05 -11.29
C THR A 39 5.76 -7.26 -12.47
N PRO A 40 6.90 -6.56 -12.35
CA PRO A 40 7.55 -5.99 -13.52
C PRO A 40 7.85 -7.11 -14.51
N GLU A 41 7.48 -6.92 -15.78
CA GLU A 41 7.77 -7.90 -16.83
C GLU A 41 9.09 -7.63 -17.54
N ARG A 42 9.67 -6.44 -17.35
CA ARG A 42 10.82 -5.92 -18.11
C ARG A 42 11.64 -4.92 -17.29
N LEU A 43 12.70 -4.37 -17.89
CA LEU A 43 13.50 -3.30 -17.29
C LEU A 43 12.75 -1.96 -17.34
N ARG A 44 12.56 -1.35 -16.18
CA ARG A 44 12.09 0.04 -16.05
C ARG A 44 12.98 0.80 -15.08
N VAL A 45 13.26 2.06 -15.39
CA VAL A 45 14.04 2.97 -14.55
C VAL A 45 13.17 4.17 -14.23
N HIS A 46 13.01 4.46 -12.94
CA HIS A 46 12.31 5.62 -12.41
C HIS A 46 13.34 6.56 -11.79
N LEU A 47 13.40 7.80 -12.27
CA LEU A 47 14.27 8.86 -11.80
C LEU A 47 13.39 9.96 -11.25
N SER A 48 13.28 10.08 -9.94
CA SER A 48 12.46 11.09 -9.27
C SER A 48 13.29 12.07 -8.46
N SER A 49 12.75 13.27 -8.27
CA SER A 49 13.36 14.28 -7.43
C SER A 49 12.31 15.20 -6.84
N LEU A 50 12.46 15.51 -5.55
CA LEU A 50 11.66 16.52 -4.87
C LEU A 50 12.46 17.83 -4.82
N SER A 51 12.38 18.63 -5.88
CA SER A 51 13.20 19.85 -6.01
C SER A 51 12.86 20.92 -4.96
N THR A 52 11.59 20.97 -4.52
CA THR A 52 11.16 21.78 -3.37
C THR A 52 10.12 21.00 -2.55
N PRO A 53 9.88 21.35 -1.27
CA PRO A 53 8.79 20.76 -0.47
C PRO A 53 7.39 20.82 -1.10
N HIS A 54 7.22 21.65 -2.14
CA HIS A 54 5.98 21.84 -2.87
C HIS A 54 5.98 21.23 -4.28
N PHE A 55 7.14 20.83 -4.81
CA PHE A 55 7.29 20.46 -6.22
C PHE A 55 8.12 19.20 -6.39
N ALA A 56 7.53 18.22 -7.07
CA ALA A 56 8.13 16.94 -7.38
C ALA A 56 8.15 16.69 -8.89
N THR A 57 9.21 16.06 -9.36
CA THR A 57 9.39 15.64 -10.76
C THR A 57 9.73 14.15 -10.80
N SER A 58 9.24 13.45 -11.81
CA SER A 58 9.57 12.04 -12.06
C SER A 58 9.72 11.78 -13.55
N TYR A 59 10.74 11.02 -13.90
CA TYR A 59 11.02 10.56 -15.25
C TYR A 59 11.03 9.05 -15.23
N THR A 60 10.21 8.43 -16.07
CA THR A 60 10.21 6.97 -16.25
C THR A 60 10.78 6.63 -17.62
N LEU A 61 11.60 5.58 -17.69
CA LEU A 61 12.19 5.07 -18.92
C LEU A 61 12.06 3.55 -18.94
N GLY A 62 11.54 2.99 -20.03
CA GLY A 62 11.30 1.57 -20.26
C GLY A 62 11.84 1.09 -21.61
N THR A 63 12.16 -0.20 -21.70
CA THR A 63 12.96 -0.75 -22.81
C THR A 63 12.17 -1.54 -23.88
N VAL A 64 10.90 -1.23 -24.19
CA VAL A 64 10.13 -2.01 -25.20
C VAL A 64 9.87 -1.28 -26.50
N GLY A 65 10.46 -1.78 -27.59
CA GLY A 65 10.12 -1.45 -28.98
C GLY A 65 10.69 -0.11 -29.45
N LEU A 66 10.43 0.94 -28.68
CA LEU A 66 11.00 2.28 -28.71
C LEU A 66 11.24 2.69 -27.24
N ILE A 67 12.07 3.68 -26.96
CA ILE A 67 12.23 4.19 -25.59
C ILE A 67 10.88 4.72 -25.13
N ASP A 68 10.16 3.94 -24.32
CA ASP A 68 8.92 4.33 -23.67
C ASP A 68 9.27 5.12 -22.43
N GLY A 69 8.65 6.27 -22.23
CA GLY A 69 8.97 7.11 -21.10
C GLY A 69 7.87 8.08 -20.73
N SER A 70 7.82 8.45 -19.47
CA SER A 70 6.88 9.45 -18.99
C SER A 70 7.59 10.54 -18.21
N VAL A 71 7.09 11.76 -18.35
CA VAL A 71 7.52 12.90 -17.56
C VAL A 71 6.34 13.32 -16.69
N SER A 72 6.54 13.33 -15.39
CA SER A 72 5.53 13.65 -14.40
C SER A 72 5.95 14.86 -13.57
N TYR A 73 5.01 15.76 -13.37
CA TYR A 73 5.13 16.94 -12.53
C TYR A 73 4.05 16.91 -11.46
N LEU A 74 4.41 17.24 -10.23
CA LEU A 74 3.46 17.37 -9.13
C LEU A 74 3.74 18.64 -8.34
N PHE A 75 2.69 19.40 -8.08
CA PHE A 75 2.70 20.58 -7.25
C PHE A 75 1.72 20.43 -6.09
N SER A 76 2.14 20.75 -4.87
CA SER A 76 1.36 20.67 -3.64
C SER A 76 1.44 21.99 -2.89
N THR A 77 0.30 22.54 -2.49
CA THR A 77 0.29 23.75 -1.64
C THR A 77 0.70 23.47 -0.20
N VAL A 78 0.53 22.22 0.26
CA VAL A 78 0.96 21.81 1.60
C VAL A 78 2.43 21.37 1.52
N PRO A 79 3.33 21.90 2.36
CA PRO A 79 4.73 21.47 2.37
C PRO A 79 4.82 20.01 2.79
N LEU A 80 5.57 19.21 2.03
CA LEU A 80 5.71 17.76 2.22
C LEU A 80 6.94 17.42 3.07
N ASP A 81 7.23 18.20 4.12
CA ASP A 81 8.46 18.04 4.94
C ASP A 81 8.53 16.69 5.66
N HIS A 82 7.38 16.05 5.90
CA HIS A 82 7.27 14.73 6.51
C HIS A 82 7.54 13.58 5.51
N ALA A 83 7.58 13.86 4.21
CA ALA A 83 7.88 12.87 3.18
C ALA A 83 9.38 12.88 2.89
N ALA A 84 10.05 11.73 3.09
CA ALA A 84 11.44 11.59 2.68
C ALA A 84 11.52 11.60 1.14
N SER A 85 12.36 12.47 0.57
CA SER A 85 12.57 12.51 -0.89
C SER A 85 13.64 11.50 -1.35
N ARG A 86 14.67 11.30 -0.52
CA ARG A 86 15.81 10.45 -0.82
C ARG A 86 15.46 8.97 -0.74
N SER A 87 15.82 8.22 -1.76
CA SER A 87 15.61 6.76 -1.84
C SER A 87 16.17 5.97 -0.65
N THR A 88 17.21 6.48 0.02
CA THR A 88 17.79 5.90 1.24
C THR A 88 16.94 6.10 2.49
N LEU A 89 16.18 7.19 2.54
CA LEU A 89 15.38 7.58 3.71
C LEU A 89 13.91 7.19 3.57
N ILE A 90 13.41 6.90 2.36
CA ILE A 90 12.01 6.49 2.16
C ILE A 90 11.74 5.15 2.85
N PRO A 91 10.79 5.04 3.78
CA PRO A 91 10.46 3.75 4.39
C PRO A 91 9.87 2.78 3.35
N LEU A 92 10.50 1.61 3.17
CA LEU A 92 10.06 0.62 2.17
C LEU A 92 8.60 0.17 2.41
N ARG A 93 8.15 0.16 3.67
CA ARG A 93 6.76 -0.14 4.05
C ARG A 93 5.71 0.84 3.51
N LYS A 94 6.11 2.08 3.20
CA LYS A 94 5.22 3.06 2.56
C LYS A 94 5.20 2.90 1.03
N LEU A 95 6.27 2.38 0.44
CA LEU A 95 6.39 2.16 -1.01
C LEU A 95 5.85 0.82 -1.49
N SER A 96 5.99 -0.23 -0.70
CA SER A 96 5.42 -1.55 -0.97
C SER A 96 4.01 -1.60 -0.38
N PRO A 97 2.95 -1.66 -1.20
CA PRO A 97 1.59 -1.89 -0.69
C PRO A 97 1.54 -3.26 -0.04
N GLY A 98 1.26 -3.33 1.26
CA GLY A 98 1.22 -4.56 2.02
C GLY A 98 0.00 -4.65 2.91
N TYR A 99 0.06 -5.52 3.91
CA TYR A 99 -0.97 -5.55 4.95
C TYR A 99 -1.00 -4.22 5.72
N ARG A 100 -2.11 -3.49 5.61
CA ARG A 100 -2.39 -2.30 6.41
C ARG A 100 -3.48 -2.63 7.43
N GLN A 101 -3.19 -2.41 8.71
CA GLN A 101 -4.21 -2.48 9.74
C GLN A 101 -5.13 -1.25 9.63
N VAL A 102 -6.42 -1.49 9.49
CA VAL A 102 -7.44 -0.43 9.41
C VAL A 102 -7.42 0.39 10.71
N GLN A 103 -7.31 1.70 10.58
CA GLN A 103 -7.37 2.61 11.72
C GLN A 103 -8.82 2.90 12.11
N ALA A 104 -9.04 3.19 13.39
CA ALA A 104 -10.36 3.61 13.85
C ALA A 104 -10.83 4.87 13.10
N PRO A 105 -12.13 5.00 12.81
CA PRO A 105 -12.65 6.22 12.20
C PRO A 105 -12.28 7.43 13.04
N ALA A 106 -11.55 8.38 12.46
CA ALA A 106 -11.20 9.63 13.11
C ALA A 106 -12.29 10.67 12.84
N ALA A 107 -12.60 11.49 13.85
CA ALA A 107 -13.40 12.68 13.62
C ALA A 107 -12.64 13.61 12.67
N PRO A 108 -13.33 14.23 11.68
CA PRO A 108 -12.72 15.29 10.89
C PRO A 108 -12.16 16.34 11.85
N LEU A 109 -10.87 16.68 11.71
CA LEU A 109 -10.25 17.72 12.52
C LEU A 109 -11.01 19.04 12.27
N GLU A 110 -11.82 19.44 13.26
CA GLU A 110 -12.46 20.75 13.29
C GLU A 110 -11.44 21.88 13.43
N ASN A 111 -10.13 21.61 13.53
CA ASN A 111 -9.07 22.63 13.58
C ASN A 111 -8.91 23.44 12.29
N PHE A 112 -9.76 23.22 11.28
CA PHE A 112 -10.14 24.24 10.29
C PHE A 112 -11.23 25.18 10.83
N ARG A 113 -11.29 25.36 12.17
CA ARG A 113 -12.22 26.22 12.87
C ARG A 113 -11.73 27.65 12.66
N VAL A 114 -12.56 28.44 12.00
CA VAL A 114 -13.17 29.73 12.43
C VAL A 114 -12.34 30.73 13.28
N ASP A 115 -11.06 30.50 13.55
CA ASP A 115 -10.12 31.49 14.12
C ASP A 115 -9.64 32.50 13.06
N SER A 116 -10.32 32.59 11.91
CA SER A 116 -10.03 33.59 10.88
C SER A 116 -11.22 34.45 10.52
N ILE A 117 -12.39 34.21 11.11
CA ILE A 117 -13.57 35.08 10.94
C ILE A 117 -14.01 35.68 12.28
N LEU A 118 -13.83 34.96 13.40
CA LEU A 118 -14.16 35.48 14.75
C LEU A 118 -12.97 36.04 15.53
N ASP A 119 -11.73 35.72 15.14
CA ASP A 119 -10.50 36.32 15.68
C ASP A 119 -10.21 37.73 15.11
N ALA A 120 -11.17 38.27 14.35
CA ALA A 120 -11.28 39.69 14.03
C ALA A 120 -11.92 40.51 15.17
N LEU A 121 -12.23 39.89 16.31
CA LEU A 121 -12.51 40.61 17.56
C LEU A 121 -11.18 40.87 18.28
N PRO A 122 -10.80 42.13 18.49
CA PRO A 122 -9.52 42.47 19.11
C PRO A 122 -9.51 42.07 20.58
N ASP A 123 -8.74 41.04 20.93
CA ASP A 123 -8.24 40.86 22.30
C ASP A 123 -7.21 41.97 22.57
N PRO A 124 -7.42 42.85 23.56
CA PRO A 124 -6.66 44.08 23.71
C PRO A 124 -5.42 43.88 24.59
N GLN A 125 -4.61 42.84 24.37
CA GLN A 125 -3.36 42.65 25.13
C GLN A 125 -2.44 41.52 24.60
N SER A 126 -1.96 41.62 23.36
CA SER A 126 -0.62 41.08 23.05
C SER A 126 -0.01 41.70 21.79
N SER A 127 1.18 42.22 21.98
CA SER A 127 2.03 42.96 21.08
C SER A 127 2.84 42.02 20.18
N SER A 128 2.52 41.99 18.88
CA SER A 128 3.49 41.83 17.79
C SER A 128 2.80 42.18 16.46
N GLN A 129 2.95 43.44 16.07
CA GLN A 129 2.13 44.12 15.05
C GLN A 129 2.63 43.90 13.61
N HIS A 130 3.45 42.86 13.35
CA HIS A 130 4.16 42.71 12.07
C HIS A 130 3.77 41.49 11.19
N ASP A 131 2.99 40.52 11.69
CA ASP A 131 2.65 39.29 10.93
C ASP A 131 1.14 39.08 10.68
N ARG A 132 0.32 40.10 10.93
CA ARG A 132 -1.15 39.98 10.99
C ARG A 132 -1.87 39.94 9.61
N TRP A 133 -1.15 40.08 8.49
CA TRP A 133 -1.76 40.31 7.16
C TRP A 133 -1.54 39.24 6.08
N ARG A 134 -0.96 38.07 6.37
CA ARG A 134 -0.52 37.14 5.29
C ARG A 134 -0.76 35.64 5.47
N ARG A 135 -1.80 35.20 6.18
CA ARG A 135 -2.21 33.78 6.11
C ARG A 135 -3.72 33.65 5.97
N HIS A 136 -4.23 33.93 4.77
CA HIS A 136 -5.47 33.28 4.36
C HIS A 136 -5.23 31.76 4.44
N PRO A 137 -6.12 30.97 5.08
CA PRO A 137 -5.98 29.52 5.11
C PRO A 137 -6.07 28.99 3.68
N GLN A 138 -4.92 28.73 3.07
CA GLN A 138 -4.86 28.16 1.73
C GLN A 138 -5.45 26.75 1.79
N LYS A 139 -6.52 26.54 1.02
CA LYS A 139 -7.12 25.21 0.90
C LYS A 139 -6.09 24.27 0.29
N ALA A 140 -5.87 23.12 0.94
CA ALA A 140 -4.92 22.13 0.45
C ALA A 140 -5.31 21.67 -0.96
N THR A 141 -4.39 21.87 -1.91
CA THR A 141 -4.52 21.46 -3.31
C THR A 141 -3.28 20.73 -3.77
N LEU A 142 -3.49 19.71 -4.60
CA LEU A 142 -2.44 18.95 -5.26
C LEU A 142 -2.77 18.88 -6.75
N PHE A 143 -1.80 19.24 -7.58
CA PHE A 143 -1.84 19.08 -9.02
C PHE A 143 -0.79 18.06 -9.40
N HIS A 144 -1.16 17.10 -10.23
CA HIS A 144 -0.28 16.07 -10.76
C HIS A 144 -0.54 15.98 -12.26
N ALA A 145 0.49 15.97 -13.07
CA ALA A 145 0.38 15.80 -14.51
C ALA A 145 1.48 14.87 -15.01
N THR A 146 1.11 13.87 -15.80
CA THR A 146 2.02 12.90 -16.41
C THR A 146 1.79 12.90 -17.91
N LEU A 147 2.87 13.14 -18.65
CA LEU A 147 2.90 13.04 -20.10
C LEU A 147 3.65 11.75 -20.49
N HIS A 148 2.98 10.84 -21.17
CA HIS A 148 3.59 9.62 -21.73
C HIS A 148 4.02 9.86 -23.18
N LEU A 149 5.23 9.43 -23.50
CA LEU A 149 5.93 9.51 -24.79
C LEU A 149 6.51 8.11 -25.07
N PRO A 150 6.56 7.55 -26.30
CA PRO A 150 6.33 8.09 -27.65
C PRO A 150 4.85 7.94 -28.13
N PRO A 151 4.49 8.33 -29.37
CA PRO A 151 3.10 8.34 -29.84
C PRO A 151 2.38 6.97 -29.74
N PRO A 152 1.09 6.92 -29.36
CA PRO A 152 0.21 8.06 -29.07
C PRO A 152 0.56 8.75 -27.76
N THR A 153 0.75 10.07 -27.82
CA THR A 153 1.13 10.85 -26.63
C THR A 153 -0.10 11.03 -25.76
N THR A 154 -0.04 10.56 -24.52
CA THR A 154 -1.16 10.67 -23.57
C THR A 154 -0.79 11.58 -22.43
N LEU A 155 -1.69 12.50 -22.10
CA LEU A 155 -1.59 13.43 -20.98
C LEU A 155 -2.62 13.01 -19.93
N ASN A 156 -2.11 12.63 -18.77
CA ASN A 156 -2.91 12.37 -17.58
C ASN A 156 -2.70 13.52 -16.61
N ALA A 157 -3.78 14.17 -16.15
CA ALA A 157 -3.72 15.19 -15.12
C ALA A 157 -4.68 14.84 -13.99
N LEU A 158 -4.28 15.10 -12.76
CA LEU A 158 -5.04 14.87 -11.55
C LEU A 158 -4.97 16.13 -10.69
N PHE A 159 -6.13 16.67 -10.37
CA PHE A 159 -6.29 17.82 -9.49
C PHE A 159 -7.09 17.39 -8.27
N LEU A 160 -6.46 17.48 -7.10
CA LEU A 160 -7.08 17.25 -5.81
C LEU A 160 -7.23 18.58 -5.09
N ARG A 161 -8.41 18.82 -4.51
CA ARG A 161 -8.67 19.99 -3.68
C ARG A 161 -9.53 19.63 -2.50
N ARG A 162 -9.09 20.00 -1.30
CA ARG A 162 -9.92 19.96 -0.10
C ARG A 162 -10.83 21.19 -0.08
N ILE A 163 -12.13 21.01 -0.34
CA ILE A 163 -13.09 22.12 -0.37
C ILE A 163 -13.48 22.52 1.07
N SER A 164 -13.64 21.50 1.92
CA SER A 164 -14.07 21.55 3.32
C SER A 164 -13.30 20.51 4.14
N PRO A 165 -13.23 20.58 5.47
CA PRO A 165 -12.58 19.55 6.29
C PRO A 165 -13.12 18.14 6.04
N THR A 166 -14.39 18.01 5.66
CA THR A 166 -15.06 16.75 5.36
C THR A 166 -15.18 16.44 3.87
N MET A 167 -14.93 17.41 2.97
CA MET A 167 -15.11 17.23 1.52
C MET A 167 -13.82 17.40 0.73
N GLN A 168 -13.51 16.40 -0.09
CA GLN A 168 -12.42 16.42 -1.04
C GLN A 168 -12.95 16.24 -2.47
N LEU A 169 -12.48 17.10 -3.37
CA LEU A 169 -12.75 17.04 -4.81
C LEU A 169 -11.50 16.49 -5.51
N SER A 170 -11.71 15.53 -6.41
CA SER A 170 -10.70 14.99 -7.31
C SER A 170 -11.19 15.11 -8.75
N LEU A 171 -10.38 15.70 -9.62
CA LEU A 171 -10.62 15.80 -11.06
C LEU A 171 -9.46 15.10 -11.76
N ALA A 172 -9.74 14.01 -12.47
CA ALA A 172 -8.78 13.31 -13.31
C ALA A 172 -9.12 13.56 -14.78
N VAL A 173 -8.16 14.01 -15.57
CA VAL A 173 -8.28 14.28 -17.00
C VAL A 173 -7.31 13.35 -17.72
N CYS A 174 -7.80 12.64 -18.72
CA CYS A 174 -6.96 11.90 -19.66
C CYS A 174 -7.19 12.46 -21.05
N SER A 175 -6.14 12.85 -21.74
CA SER A 175 -6.19 13.30 -23.13
C SER A 175 -5.18 12.52 -23.95
N THR A 176 -5.62 11.97 -25.08
CA THR A 176 -4.77 11.18 -25.95
C THR A 176 -4.68 11.85 -27.32
N ARG A 177 -3.46 12.01 -27.82
CA ARG A 177 -3.20 12.54 -29.16
C ARG A 177 -2.59 11.43 -30.01
N GLY A 178 -3.38 10.94 -30.96
CA GLY A 178 -2.99 9.88 -31.90
C GLY A 178 -4.18 9.45 -32.76
N PRO A 179 -3.98 8.54 -33.74
CA PRO A 179 -5.09 7.93 -34.45
C PRO A 179 -6.07 7.31 -33.43
N PRO A 180 -7.37 7.60 -33.52
CA PRO A 180 -8.32 7.14 -32.52
C PRO A 180 -8.30 5.61 -32.44
N LEU A 181 -8.02 5.08 -31.24
CA LEU A 181 -8.00 3.63 -30.97
C LEU A 181 -9.36 2.96 -31.29
N SER A 182 -10.44 3.74 -31.32
CA SER A 182 -11.78 3.34 -31.75
C SER A 182 -12.50 4.53 -32.38
N LYS A 183 -13.39 4.29 -33.36
CA LYS A 183 -14.28 5.33 -33.94
C LYS A 183 -15.20 6.00 -32.90
N SER A 184 -15.40 5.39 -31.74
CA SER A 184 -16.32 5.86 -30.70
C SER A 184 -15.64 6.41 -29.43
N ALA A 185 -14.32 6.27 -29.29
CA ALA A 185 -13.63 6.72 -28.07
C ALA A 185 -13.31 8.22 -28.14
N PRO A 186 -13.70 9.04 -27.14
CA PRO A 186 -13.37 10.45 -27.11
C PRO A 186 -11.86 10.63 -26.93
N GLN A 187 -11.31 11.65 -27.58
CA GLN A 187 -9.88 12.00 -27.48
C GLN A 187 -9.50 12.53 -26.09
N ALA A 188 -10.47 12.98 -25.31
CA ALA A 188 -10.27 13.40 -23.92
C ALA A 188 -11.45 12.95 -23.05
N SER A 189 -11.12 12.46 -21.85
CA SER A 189 -12.09 12.09 -20.81
C SER A 189 -11.77 12.83 -19.51
N LEU A 190 -12.83 13.26 -18.82
CA LEU A 190 -12.77 13.90 -17.51
C LEU A 190 -13.56 13.02 -16.53
N LEU A 191 -12.92 12.63 -15.44
CA LEU A 191 -13.52 11.96 -14.30
C LEU A 191 -13.50 12.92 -13.11
N THR A 192 -14.66 13.14 -12.52
CA THR A 192 -14.85 13.97 -11.35
C THR A 192 -15.30 13.08 -10.19
N GLN A 193 -14.67 13.23 -9.03
CA GLN A 193 -15.00 12.48 -7.82
C GLN A 193 -15.09 13.46 -6.65
N LEU A 194 -16.24 13.46 -5.98
CA LEU A 194 -16.50 14.25 -4.78
C LEU A 194 -16.68 13.28 -3.61
N SER A 195 -15.74 13.28 -2.67
CA SER A 195 -15.80 12.47 -1.46
C SER A 195 -16.18 13.31 -0.25
N HIS A 196 -17.15 12.82 0.53
CA HIS A 196 -17.62 13.42 1.77
C HIS A 196 -17.44 12.41 2.91
N ASN A 197 -16.46 12.67 3.78
CA ASN A 197 -16.05 11.77 4.85
C ASN A 197 -16.30 12.43 6.21
N THR A 198 -17.12 11.77 7.04
CA THR A 198 -17.44 12.22 8.40
C THR A 198 -16.92 11.29 9.49
N GLY A 199 -16.10 10.29 9.12
CA GLY A 199 -15.69 9.20 9.99
C GLY A 199 -16.74 8.10 10.07
N LYS A 200 -17.94 8.38 10.60
CA LYS A 200 -19.00 7.36 10.73
C LYS A 200 -19.55 6.90 9.38
N TYR A 201 -19.76 7.83 8.46
CA TYR A 201 -20.14 7.53 7.09
C TYR A 201 -19.23 8.25 6.09
N SER A 202 -19.05 7.63 4.93
CA SER A 202 -18.25 8.15 3.83
C SER A 202 -19.03 7.94 2.53
N ASN A 203 -19.35 9.04 1.86
CA ASN A 203 -20.08 9.05 0.60
C ASN A 203 -19.17 9.57 -0.51
N GLU A 204 -19.17 8.92 -1.67
CA GLU A 204 -18.44 9.36 -2.85
C GLU A 204 -19.39 9.45 -4.04
N TYR A 205 -19.34 10.57 -4.75
CA TYR A 205 -20.07 10.79 -5.99
C TYR A 205 -19.06 10.84 -7.13
N LEU A 206 -19.33 10.09 -8.20
CA LEU A 206 -18.47 10.02 -9.37
C LEU A 206 -19.25 10.46 -10.61
N PHE A 207 -18.60 11.23 -11.47
CA PHE A 207 -19.15 11.58 -12.78
C PHE A 207 -18.03 11.55 -13.83
N SER A 208 -18.23 10.79 -14.91
CA SER A 208 -17.29 10.67 -16.03
C SER A 208 -17.91 11.11 -17.35
N THR A 209 -17.17 11.87 -18.15
CA THR A 209 -17.64 12.41 -19.44
C THR A 209 -17.57 11.42 -20.60
N ASP A 210 -16.77 10.35 -20.51
CA ASP A 210 -16.56 9.38 -21.60
C ASP A 210 -17.86 8.65 -21.99
N ASN A 211 -18.69 8.35 -21.00
CA ASN A 211 -19.96 7.64 -21.19
C ASN A 211 -21.09 8.25 -20.33
N ALA A 212 -20.96 9.52 -19.95
CA ALA A 212 -21.84 10.21 -18.99
C ALA A 212 -22.15 9.35 -17.75
N LEU A 213 -21.14 8.66 -17.20
CA LEU A 213 -21.31 7.69 -16.13
C LEU A 213 -21.48 8.44 -14.81
N PHE A 214 -22.61 8.23 -14.13
CA PHE A 214 -22.83 8.65 -12.75
C PHE A 214 -22.58 7.47 -11.82
N GLY A 215 -21.85 7.70 -10.75
CA GLY A 215 -21.56 6.71 -9.72
C GLY A 215 -21.83 7.26 -8.33
N TRP A 216 -22.29 6.39 -7.45
CA TRP A 216 -22.39 6.66 -6.03
C TRP A 216 -21.75 5.50 -5.26
N ARG A 217 -21.00 5.84 -4.21
CA ARG A 217 -20.47 4.87 -3.25
C ARG A 217 -20.79 5.35 -1.84
N GLY A 218 -21.20 4.44 -0.98
CA GLY A 218 -21.45 4.70 0.43
C GLY A 218 -20.75 3.67 1.30
N LEU A 219 -20.12 4.11 2.37
CA LEU A 219 -19.57 3.26 3.43
C LEU A 219 -20.10 3.75 4.77
N TRP A 220 -20.59 2.82 5.57
CA TRP A 220 -21.11 3.03 6.91
C TRP A 220 -20.30 2.20 7.91
N ASN A 221 -19.75 2.86 8.92
CA ASN A 221 -19.04 2.22 10.02
C ASN A 221 -19.99 2.03 11.21
N PHE A 222 -20.18 0.78 11.62
CA PHE A 222 -20.89 0.45 12.84
C PHE A 222 -19.97 0.64 14.05
N GLY A 223 -20.53 1.22 15.11
CA GLY A 223 -19.78 1.55 16.32
C GLY A 223 -20.12 2.94 16.85
N PRO A 224 -19.43 3.36 17.93
CA PRO A 224 -19.57 4.70 18.48
C PRO A 224 -19.20 5.75 17.42
N ASP A 225 -19.97 6.84 17.36
CA ASP A 225 -19.69 7.94 16.44
C ASP A 225 -18.42 8.66 16.92
N PRO A 226 -17.37 8.78 16.08
CA PRO A 226 -16.12 9.43 16.49
C PRO A 226 -16.30 10.90 16.86
N ARG A 227 -17.42 11.53 16.50
CA ARG A 227 -17.75 12.92 16.85
C ARG A 227 -18.31 13.06 18.26
N SER A 228 -18.82 11.98 18.86
CA SER A 228 -19.31 11.98 20.24
C SER A 228 -18.17 11.57 21.16
N THR A 229 -17.57 12.53 21.86
CA THR A 229 -16.42 12.34 22.78
C THR A 229 -16.74 11.53 24.05
N SER A 230 -17.84 10.80 24.08
CA SER A 230 -18.41 10.14 25.25
C SER A 230 -17.86 8.73 25.52
N THR A 231 -16.80 8.29 24.82
CA THR A 231 -16.32 6.90 24.89
C THR A 231 -14.88 6.86 25.39
N THR A 232 -14.69 6.47 26.65
CA THR A 232 -13.37 6.35 27.32
C THR A 232 -12.58 5.13 26.85
N THR A 233 -13.23 4.16 26.18
CA THR A 233 -12.60 2.90 25.73
C THR A 233 -12.44 2.86 24.21
N ALA A 234 -11.22 2.53 23.76
CA ALA A 234 -10.93 2.35 22.34
C ALA A 234 -11.68 1.12 21.79
N PRO A 235 -12.35 1.22 20.63
CA PRO A 235 -13.05 0.08 20.05
C PRO A 235 -12.06 -1.02 19.65
N LEU A 236 -12.44 -2.28 19.89
CA LEU A 236 -11.61 -3.47 19.65
C LEU A 236 -11.82 -4.04 18.23
N SER A 237 -13.02 -3.90 17.68
CA SER A 237 -13.36 -4.33 16.32
C SER A 237 -14.19 -3.27 15.61
N LEU A 238 -14.11 -3.27 14.29
CA LEU A 238 -14.85 -2.39 13.40
C LEU A 238 -15.59 -3.24 12.37
N LEU A 239 -16.91 -3.09 12.33
CA LEU A 239 -17.74 -3.61 11.25
C LEU A 239 -18.13 -2.43 10.35
N SER A 240 -17.86 -2.55 9.05
CA SER A 240 -18.25 -1.58 8.04
C SER A 240 -19.13 -2.26 6.99
N ALA A 241 -20.20 -1.60 6.57
CA ALA A 241 -21.03 -2.02 5.45
C ALA A 241 -21.07 -0.90 4.41
N GLY A 242 -21.09 -1.26 3.13
CA GLY A 242 -21.18 -0.27 2.07
C GLY A 242 -21.80 -0.82 0.80
N ALA A 243 -22.08 0.08 -0.12
CA ALA A 243 -22.61 -0.22 -1.43
C ALA A 243 -22.09 0.77 -2.45
N GLU A 244 -22.04 0.35 -3.71
CA GLU A 244 -21.85 1.23 -4.84
C GLU A 244 -22.88 0.95 -5.92
N ALA A 245 -23.23 2.00 -6.66
CA ALA A 245 -24.13 1.95 -7.79
C ALA A 245 -23.61 2.88 -8.89
N TYR A 246 -23.65 2.40 -10.13
CA TYR A 246 -23.24 3.12 -11.32
C TYR A 246 -24.35 3.08 -12.35
N TYR A 247 -24.55 4.19 -13.03
CA TYR A 247 -25.52 4.32 -14.10
C TYR A 247 -24.94 5.19 -15.21
N SER A 248 -24.97 4.68 -16.44
CA SER A 248 -24.71 5.46 -17.64
C SER A 248 -25.98 5.53 -18.48
N PRO A 249 -26.53 6.72 -18.74
CA PRO A 249 -27.67 6.88 -19.65
C PRO A 249 -27.27 6.64 -21.11
N VAL A 250 -26.02 6.95 -21.49
CA VAL A 250 -25.53 6.83 -22.87
C VAL A 250 -25.40 5.37 -23.29
N SER A 251 -24.82 4.52 -22.43
CA SER A 251 -24.74 3.09 -22.70
C SER A 251 -25.89 2.27 -22.11
N SER A 252 -26.79 2.90 -21.34
CA SER A 252 -27.87 2.23 -20.60
C SER A 252 -27.37 1.07 -19.71
N LEU A 253 -26.17 1.23 -19.15
CA LEU A 253 -25.56 0.22 -18.29
C LEU A 253 -25.75 0.59 -16.82
N LEU A 254 -26.08 -0.42 -16.02
CA LEU A 254 -26.21 -0.35 -14.57
C LEU A 254 -25.18 -1.29 -13.93
N GLY A 255 -24.47 -0.80 -12.94
CA GLY A 255 -23.56 -1.59 -12.11
C GLY A 255 -23.92 -1.39 -10.65
N MET A 256 -23.89 -2.44 -9.83
CA MET A 256 -24.04 -2.28 -8.39
C MET A 256 -23.29 -3.38 -7.65
N SER A 257 -22.79 -3.05 -6.47
CA SER A 257 -22.23 -4.03 -5.54
C SER A 257 -22.46 -3.62 -4.09
N THR A 258 -22.48 -4.60 -3.21
CA THR A 258 -22.52 -4.42 -1.76
C THR A 258 -21.30 -5.05 -1.14
N GLY A 259 -20.82 -4.47 -0.04
CA GLY A 259 -19.60 -4.91 0.62
C GLY A 259 -19.74 -4.85 2.14
N LEU A 260 -19.22 -5.86 2.83
CA LEU A 260 -19.07 -5.89 4.27
C LEU A 260 -17.58 -6.06 4.59
N ARG A 261 -17.10 -5.36 5.61
CA ARG A 261 -15.74 -5.48 6.13
C ARG A 261 -15.78 -5.59 7.64
N PHE A 262 -15.18 -6.64 8.17
CA PHE A 262 -14.88 -6.77 9.59
C PHE A 262 -13.38 -6.68 9.78
N SER A 263 -12.91 -5.77 10.63
CA SER A 263 -11.48 -5.58 10.92
C SER A 263 -11.24 -5.45 12.41
N THR A 264 -10.21 -6.12 12.92
CA THR A 264 -9.71 -5.93 14.29
C THR A 264 -8.89 -4.66 14.38
N LEU A 265 -9.20 -3.80 15.33
CA LEU A 265 -8.50 -2.54 15.54
C LEU A 265 -7.21 -2.75 16.37
N PRO A 266 -6.23 -1.82 16.29
CA PRO A 266 -4.96 -1.94 17.02
C PRO A 266 -5.12 -2.21 18.53
N ALA A 267 -6.12 -1.58 19.15
CA ALA A 267 -6.43 -1.75 20.57
C ALA A 267 -6.79 -3.19 20.97
N ALA A 268 -7.22 -4.05 20.03
CA ALA A 268 -7.52 -5.46 20.31
C ALA A 268 -6.29 -6.36 20.34
N THR A 269 -5.17 -5.89 19.77
CA THR A 269 -3.92 -6.64 19.65
C THR A 269 -2.83 -6.14 20.59
N ASP A 270 -3.01 -4.97 21.20
CA ASP A 270 -2.07 -4.43 22.17
C ASP A 270 -2.11 -5.26 23.46
N VAL A 271 -1.08 -6.07 23.67
CA VAL A 271 -0.83 -6.73 24.94
C VAL A 271 -0.37 -5.64 25.92
N PRO A 272 -1.02 -5.45 27.08
CA PRO A 272 -0.63 -4.40 28.01
C PRO A 272 0.81 -4.63 28.48
N SER A 273 1.70 -3.70 28.16
CA SER A 273 3.12 -3.70 28.53
C SER A 273 3.39 -3.46 30.03
N SER A 274 2.37 -3.58 30.89
CA SER A 274 2.44 -3.35 32.34
C SER A 274 2.59 -4.63 33.18
N ALA A 275 2.77 -5.81 32.57
CA ALA A 275 3.00 -7.07 33.30
C ALA A 275 4.49 -7.42 33.56
N VAL A 276 5.45 -6.54 33.20
CA VAL A 276 6.90 -6.74 33.46
C VAL A 276 7.47 -5.56 34.25
N SER A 277 6.90 -5.29 35.42
CA SER A 277 7.55 -4.52 36.48
C SER A 277 6.95 -4.98 37.81
N GLY A 278 7.69 -5.81 38.53
CA GLY A 278 7.25 -6.36 39.81
C GLY A 278 7.12 -5.30 40.91
N SER A 279 6.24 -5.63 41.84
CA SER A 279 6.26 -5.30 43.28
C SER A 279 6.30 -3.83 43.72
N GLY A 280 5.15 -3.33 44.18
CA GLY A 280 5.05 -2.12 44.99
C GLY A 280 3.61 -1.85 45.45
N SER A 281 3.37 -2.02 46.74
CA SER A 281 2.13 -1.85 47.51
C SER A 281 1.42 -0.50 47.36
N GLY A 282 0.08 -0.48 47.42
CA GLY A 282 -0.68 0.73 47.78
C GLY A 282 -2.15 0.73 47.33
N SER A 283 -3.05 0.62 48.29
CA SER A 283 -4.52 0.62 48.20
C SER A 283 -5.17 1.89 47.64
N SER A 284 -6.21 1.75 46.80
CA SER A 284 -7.51 2.45 46.97
C SER A 284 -8.55 2.04 45.92
N SER A 285 -9.77 1.83 46.40
CA SER A 285 -11.07 1.57 45.76
C SER A 285 -11.35 2.18 44.37
N SER A 286 -11.88 1.38 43.44
CA SER A 286 -13.22 1.55 42.80
C SER A 286 -13.36 0.78 41.48
N SER A 287 -14.55 0.19 41.28
CA SER A 287 -15.12 -0.39 40.05
C SER A 287 -14.41 -1.57 39.36
N SER A 288 -15.01 -2.74 39.54
CA SER A 288 -14.90 -3.92 38.68
C SER A 288 -15.30 -3.63 37.23
N SER A 289 -14.34 -3.70 36.30
CA SER A 289 -14.59 -4.10 34.91
C SER A 289 -13.30 -4.64 34.25
N ASN A 290 -13.33 -5.96 33.98
CA ASN A 290 -12.49 -6.79 33.12
C ASN A 290 -10.96 -6.62 33.09
N CYS A 291 -10.29 -7.68 33.57
CA CYS A 291 -9.02 -8.15 33.06
C CYS A 291 -9.09 -8.35 31.53
N ASN A 292 -8.53 -7.41 30.76
CA ASN A 292 -8.52 -7.44 29.29
C ASN A 292 -7.48 -8.44 28.76
N ASN A 293 -7.89 -9.71 28.62
CA ASN A 293 -7.19 -10.63 27.72
C ASN A 293 -7.37 -10.15 26.26
N PRO A 294 -6.34 -10.20 25.41
CA PRO A 294 -6.48 -9.82 24.00
C PRO A 294 -7.52 -10.73 23.33
N ILE A 295 -8.52 -10.14 22.67
CA ILE A 295 -9.58 -10.88 21.95
C ILE A 295 -8.99 -11.68 20.78
N SER A 296 -7.87 -11.24 20.23
CA SER A 296 -7.15 -11.96 19.18
C SER A 296 -5.64 -11.77 19.31
N THR A 297 -4.89 -12.84 19.06
CA THR A 297 -3.42 -12.84 19.07
C THR A 297 -2.83 -12.07 17.88
N PHE A 298 -3.58 -11.87 16.80
CA PHE A 298 -3.10 -11.17 15.60
C PHE A 298 -4.22 -10.39 14.91
N PRO A 299 -3.91 -9.26 14.24
CA PRO A 299 -4.92 -8.50 13.55
C PRO A 299 -5.33 -9.18 12.23
N TYR A 300 -6.62 -9.17 11.96
CA TYR A 300 -7.20 -9.73 10.74
C TYR A 300 -8.31 -8.84 10.17
N THR A 301 -8.60 -9.04 8.89
CA THR A 301 -9.61 -8.32 8.13
C THR A 301 -10.32 -9.32 7.23
N LEU A 302 -11.63 -9.41 7.41
CA LEU A 302 -12.56 -10.19 6.62
C LEU A 302 -13.37 -9.25 5.74
N THR A 303 -13.44 -9.50 4.45
CA THR A 303 -14.27 -8.73 3.53
C THR A 303 -15.17 -9.65 2.73
N LEU A 304 -16.42 -9.26 2.56
CA LEU A 304 -17.40 -9.94 1.71
C LEU A 304 -17.92 -8.92 0.71
N THR A 305 -17.79 -9.19 -0.59
CA THR A 305 -18.31 -8.35 -1.66
C THR A 305 -19.26 -9.14 -2.53
N LEU A 306 -20.42 -8.57 -2.85
CA LEU A 306 -21.45 -9.18 -3.67
C LEU A 306 -21.80 -8.24 -4.83
N THR A 307 -21.78 -8.76 -6.05
CA THR A 307 -22.30 -8.07 -7.23
C THR A 307 -23.60 -8.77 -7.67
N PRO A 308 -24.78 -8.29 -7.23
CA PRO A 308 -26.02 -9.02 -7.44
C PRO A 308 -26.39 -9.15 -8.93
N LEU A 309 -25.96 -8.19 -9.78
CA LEU A 309 -26.25 -8.22 -11.22
C LEU A 309 -25.50 -9.31 -11.98
N THR A 310 -24.26 -9.63 -11.57
CA THR A 310 -23.45 -10.67 -12.25
C THR A 310 -23.41 -11.98 -11.47
N GLY A 311 -23.97 -12.02 -10.26
CA GLY A 311 -23.96 -13.18 -9.38
C GLY A 311 -22.60 -13.47 -8.76
N SER A 312 -21.63 -12.54 -8.82
CA SER A 312 -20.31 -12.75 -8.24
C SER A 312 -20.28 -12.46 -6.74
N LEU A 313 -19.85 -13.44 -5.96
CA LEU A 313 -19.58 -13.36 -4.54
C LEU A 313 -18.07 -13.49 -4.35
N SER A 314 -17.45 -12.59 -3.58
CA SER A 314 -16.03 -12.68 -3.25
C SER A 314 -15.82 -12.46 -1.76
N THR A 315 -15.19 -13.43 -1.11
CA THR A 315 -14.80 -13.39 0.29
C THR A 315 -13.30 -13.29 0.37
N THR A 316 -12.78 -12.43 1.24
CA THR A 316 -11.34 -12.34 1.49
C THR A 316 -11.04 -12.36 2.97
N TYR A 317 -10.00 -13.10 3.34
CA TYR A 317 -9.47 -13.17 4.67
C TYR A 317 -8.00 -12.77 4.65
N SER A 318 -7.65 -11.66 5.30
CA SER A 318 -6.28 -11.17 5.41
C SER A 318 -5.88 -11.05 6.86
N LEU A 319 -4.70 -11.55 7.23
CA LEU A 319 -4.22 -11.55 8.60
C LEU A 319 -2.73 -11.22 8.66
N ARG A 320 -2.29 -10.64 9.77
CA ARG A 320 -0.89 -10.35 10.03
C ARG A 320 -0.37 -11.23 11.15
N ALA A 321 0.16 -12.40 10.81
CA ALA A 321 0.64 -13.39 11.76
C ALA A 321 1.85 -12.89 12.60
N SER A 322 2.68 -12.01 12.03
CA SER A 322 3.85 -11.44 12.70
C SER A 322 4.08 -10.00 12.23
N PRO A 323 4.84 -9.15 12.98
CA PRO A 323 5.22 -7.83 12.51
C PRO A 323 5.87 -7.82 11.11
N SER A 324 6.47 -8.94 10.71
CA SER A 324 7.13 -9.12 9.41
C SER A 324 6.44 -10.13 8.48
N LEU A 325 5.28 -10.69 8.85
CA LEU A 325 4.62 -11.71 8.05
C LEU A 325 3.12 -11.46 7.98
N ALA A 326 2.59 -11.40 6.77
CA ALA A 326 1.15 -11.32 6.51
C ALA A 326 0.70 -12.38 5.48
N PHE A 327 -0.54 -12.82 5.63
CA PHE A 327 -1.20 -13.78 4.74
C PHE A 327 -2.53 -13.20 4.24
N SER A 328 -2.92 -13.58 3.03
CA SER A 328 -4.23 -13.29 2.49
C SER A 328 -4.75 -14.47 1.68
N SER A 329 -6.06 -14.70 1.74
CA SER A 329 -6.75 -15.70 0.93
C SER A 329 -8.06 -15.11 0.41
N ARG A 330 -8.26 -15.14 -0.90
CA ARG A 330 -9.47 -14.71 -1.59
C ARG A 330 -10.17 -15.91 -2.21
N PHE A 331 -11.44 -16.04 -1.91
CA PHE A 331 -12.34 -17.02 -2.49
C PHE A 331 -13.42 -16.27 -3.29
N GLY A 332 -13.39 -16.42 -4.61
CA GLY A 332 -14.42 -15.95 -5.53
C GLY A 332 -15.36 -17.10 -5.87
N PHE A 333 -16.65 -16.81 -5.95
CA PHE A 333 -17.69 -17.73 -6.36
C PHE A 333 -18.71 -17.02 -7.24
N ASN A 334 -19.07 -17.60 -8.37
CA ASN A 334 -20.13 -17.08 -9.22
C ASN A 334 -21.37 -17.96 -9.09
N VAL A 335 -22.47 -17.38 -8.62
CA VAL A 335 -23.74 -18.09 -8.37
C VAL A 335 -24.38 -18.59 -9.67
N TYR A 336 -24.16 -17.91 -10.80
CA TYR A 336 -24.77 -18.30 -12.07
C TYR A 336 -23.98 -19.38 -12.81
N SER A 337 -22.66 -19.32 -12.78
CA SER A 337 -21.80 -20.32 -13.44
C SER A 337 -21.34 -21.46 -12.53
N TRP A 338 -21.56 -21.35 -11.21
CA TRP A 338 -21.01 -22.25 -10.18
C TRP A 338 -19.48 -22.36 -10.23
N GLU A 339 -18.82 -21.36 -10.83
CA GLU A 339 -17.38 -21.29 -10.90
C GLU A 339 -16.83 -20.77 -9.58
N SER A 340 -15.78 -21.43 -9.09
CA SER A 340 -15.06 -21.00 -7.90
C SER A 340 -13.60 -20.70 -8.27
N GLU A 341 -13.09 -19.60 -7.73
CA GLU A 341 -11.71 -19.18 -7.85
C GLU A 341 -11.11 -19.07 -6.45
N MET A 342 -9.94 -19.67 -6.22
CA MET A 342 -9.19 -19.48 -4.99
C MET A 342 -7.80 -18.91 -5.29
N VAL A 343 -7.42 -17.87 -4.55
CA VAL A 343 -6.10 -17.24 -4.62
C VAL A 343 -5.58 -17.06 -3.20
N ALA A 344 -4.36 -17.51 -2.97
CA ALA A 344 -3.66 -17.31 -1.71
C ALA A 344 -2.40 -16.49 -1.93
N GLY A 345 -2.01 -15.69 -0.95
CA GLY A 345 -0.77 -14.94 -1.00
C GLY A 345 -0.18 -14.68 0.38
N MET A 346 1.11 -14.39 0.37
CA MET A 346 1.87 -14.05 1.56
C MET A 346 2.82 -12.88 1.29
N GLU A 347 3.06 -12.09 2.32
CA GLU A 347 4.03 -11.02 2.35
C GLU A 347 4.99 -11.27 3.51
N LEU A 348 6.29 -11.31 3.21
CA LEU A 348 7.36 -11.56 4.16
C LEU A 348 8.37 -10.42 4.12
N TRP A 349 8.45 -9.67 5.21
CA TRP A 349 9.46 -8.66 5.45
C TRP A 349 10.72 -9.30 6.06
N ARG A 350 11.87 -8.96 5.51
CA ARG A 350 13.19 -9.39 6.02
C ARG A 350 14.04 -8.16 6.27
N LYS A 351 14.58 -8.06 7.48
CA LYS A 351 15.67 -7.13 7.79
C LYS A 351 16.98 -7.80 7.44
N GLY A 352 17.72 -7.25 6.49
CA GLY A 352 19.05 -7.73 6.16
C GLY A 352 19.97 -7.51 7.35
N ARG A 353 20.50 -8.60 7.91
CA ARG A 353 21.57 -8.50 8.90
C ARG A 353 22.80 -7.99 8.17
N ARG A 354 23.20 -6.75 8.43
CA ARG A 354 24.59 -6.38 8.17
C ARG A 354 25.41 -7.26 9.09
N ALA A 355 26.24 -8.14 8.53
CA ALA A 355 27.34 -8.70 9.28
C ALA A 355 28.17 -7.47 9.70
N VAL A 356 28.03 -7.06 10.96
CA VAL A 356 28.96 -6.11 11.56
C VAL A 356 30.31 -6.80 11.43
N ALA A 357 31.13 -6.36 10.47
CA ALA A 357 32.54 -6.68 10.51
C ALA A 357 33.02 -6.11 11.85
N PRO A 358 33.51 -6.93 12.80
CA PRO A 358 34.07 -6.38 14.02
C PRO A 358 35.23 -5.48 13.60
N ALA A 359 35.12 -4.20 13.93
CA ALA A 359 36.19 -3.23 13.78
C ALA A 359 37.19 -3.40 14.93
N VAL A 360 37.80 -4.58 15.01
CA VAL A 360 39.02 -4.93 15.75
C VAL A 360 39.52 -6.21 15.09
N ASP A 361 40.82 -6.32 14.78
CA ASP A 361 41.49 -7.47 14.18
C ASP A 361 40.98 -8.83 14.71
N ASP A 362 39.92 -9.36 14.08
CA ASP A 362 39.34 -10.66 14.42
C ASP A 362 39.78 -11.64 13.34
N ASP A 363 40.94 -12.28 13.58
CA ASP A 363 41.41 -13.42 12.81
C ASP A 363 40.24 -14.39 12.65
N GLY A 364 39.83 -14.67 11.41
CA GLY A 364 38.64 -15.44 11.02
C GLY A 364 38.57 -16.90 11.50
N LEU A 365 39.26 -17.24 12.58
CA LEU A 365 39.30 -18.52 13.29
C LEU A 365 38.37 -18.56 14.53
N GLU A 366 37.72 -17.46 14.95
CA GLU A 366 36.81 -17.49 16.12
C GLU A 366 35.64 -18.45 15.97
N TRP A 367 35.11 -18.61 14.75
CA TRP A 367 34.06 -19.61 14.48
C TRP A 367 34.60 -21.05 14.62
N ALA A 368 35.86 -21.29 14.27
CA ALA A 368 36.54 -22.58 14.39
C ALA A 368 36.91 -22.88 15.85
N ARG A 369 37.36 -21.88 16.63
CA ARG A 369 37.61 -21.99 18.07
C ARG A 369 36.34 -22.31 18.86
N ARG A 370 35.22 -21.69 18.51
CA ARG A 370 33.90 -21.97 19.12
C ARG A 370 33.42 -23.39 18.82
N LYS A 371 33.76 -23.93 17.65
CA LYS A 371 33.41 -25.30 17.23
C LYS A 371 34.37 -26.36 17.81
N MET A 372 35.63 -25.98 18.09
CA MET A 372 36.64 -26.82 18.77
C MET A 372 36.44 -26.89 20.29
N ARG A 373 35.74 -25.93 20.91
CA ARG A 373 35.22 -26.07 22.28
C ARG A 373 33.98 -26.97 22.31
N GLY A 374 34.14 -28.20 21.83
CA GLY A 374 33.29 -29.30 22.22
C GLY A 374 33.66 -29.72 23.64
N GLU A 375 32.70 -29.54 24.55
CA GLU A 375 32.56 -30.18 25.85
C GLU A 375 33.68 -30.12 26.92
N ARG A 376 33.24 -29.66 28.11
CA ARG A 376 33.81 -29.83 29.48
C ARG A 376 35.01 -28.96 29.91
N GLY A 377 34.70 -27.94 30.71
CA GLY A 377 35.63 -27.30 31.67
C GLY A 377 34.92 -26.22 32.51
N PRO A 378 35.27 -26.00 33.79
CA PRO A 378 34.44 -25.21 34.72
C PRO A 378 34.45 -23.70 34.43
N PHE A 379 33.31 -23.08 34.70
CA PHE A 379 33.03 -21.65 34.56
C PHE A 379 33.90 -20.84 35.52
N VAL A 380 34.73 -19.92 35.00
CA VAL A 380 35.39 -18.87 35.80
C VAL A 380 34.85 -17.52 35.32
N PRO A 381 34.14 -16.75 36.16
CA PRO A 381 33.65 -15.44 35.77
C PRO A 381 34.80 -14.40 35.72
N PRO A 382 34.78 -13.46 34.76
CA PRO A 382 35.75 -12.36 34.73
C PRO A 382 35.49 -11.34 35.86
N PRO A 383 36.54 -10.61 36.31
CA PRO A 383 36.43 -9.68 37.44
C PRO A 383 35.61 -8.41 37.09
N PRO A 384 34.97 -7.78 38.09
CA PRO A 384 34.17 -6.58 37.88
C PRO A 384 35.05 -5.34 37.66
N ALA A 385 34.89 -4.67 36.52
CA ALA A 385 35.46 -3.35 36.26
C ALA A 385 34.41 -2.24 36.49
N PRO A 386 34.83 -1.04 36.92
CA PRO A 386 34.02 -0.11 37.72
C PRO A 386 32.93 0.62 36.94
N SER A 387 31.90 0.97 37.71
CA SER A 387 30.69 1.68 37.33
C SER A 387 30.91 3.11 36.82
N SER A 388 29.97 3.49 35.94
CA SER A 388 29.49 4.84 35.61
C SER A 388 30.29 5.72 34.63
N SER A 389 29.76 5.83 33.41
CA SER A 389 29.21 7.12 32.97
C SER A 389 28.01 6.87 32.04
N VAL A 390 27.01 7.71 32.23
CA VAL A 390 25.63 7.61 31.77
C VAL A 390 25.56 7.71 30.24
N LEU A 391 24.95 6.71 29.59
CA LEU A 391 24.58 6.77 28.18
C LEU A 391 23.50 7.84 28.00
N GLN A 392 23.89 8.95 27.39
CA GLN A 392 22.98 9.81 26.64
C GLN A 392 22.66 9.08 25.34
N GLU A 393 21.51 8.42 25.25
CA GLU A 393 21.00 7.82 24.00
C GLU A 393 20.91 8.90 22.91
N HIS A 394 21.87 8.92 22.00
CA HIS A 394 21.78 9.66 20.75
C HIS A 394 20.85 8.90 19.78
N PRO A 395 19.93 9.57 19.07
CA PRO A 395 18.92 8.94 18.21
C PRO A 395 19.46 8.35 16.88
N ALA A 396 20.76 8.11 16.76
CA ALA A 396 21.39 7.69 15.49
C ALA A 396 21.19 6.21 15.12
N ASN A 397 21.03 5.31 16.10
CA ASN A 397 20.96 3.86 15.83
C ASN A 397 19.62 3.34 15.25
N ARG A 398 18.60 4.20 15.09
CA ARG A 398 17.35 3.80 14.42
C ARG A 398 17.45 3.85 12.89
N ALA A 399 18.34 4.67 12.34
CA ALA A 399 18.47 4.83 10.89
C ALA A 399 19.15 3.62 10.21
N ASP A 400 20.18 3.05 10.84
CA ASP A 400 20.97 1.95 10.27
C ASP A 400 20.17 0.64 10.10
N GLY A 401 19.10 0.46 10.89
CA GLY A 401 18.22 -0.72 10.81
C GLY A 401 17.28 -0.72 9.61
N GLU A 402 17.05 0.43 8.99
CA GLU A 402 16.17 0.59 7.82
C GLU A 402 16.92 0.42 6.48
N GLU A 403 18.25 0.48 6.50
CA GLU A 403 19.09 0.45 5.28
C GLU A 403 18.98 -0.86 4.48
N ASN A 404 18.64 -1.98 5.14
CA ASN A 404 18.59 -3.31 4.52
C ASN A 404 17.21 -3.98 4.63
N GLU A 405 16.11 -3.22 4.64
CA GLU A 405 14.78 -3.85 4.55
C GLU A 405 14.51 -4.39 3.14
N SER A 406 13.93 -5.57 3.09
CA SER A 406 13.41 -6.18 1.86
C SER A 406 12.07 -6.87 2.13
N VAL A 407 11.24 -6.96 1.11
CA VAL A 407 9.94 -7.60 1.14
C VAL A 407 9.86 -8.63 0.03
N LEU A 408 9.33 -9.80 0.36
CA LEU A 408 9.04 -10.87 -0.59
C LEU A 408 7.53 -11.09 -0.58
N LYS A 409 6.89 -10.95 -1.73
CA LYS A 409 5.48 -11.26 -1.94
C LYS A 409 5.35 -12.48 -2.82
N ILE A 410 4.44 -13.36 -2.45
CA ILE A 410 4.17 -14.62 -3.14
C ILE A 410 2.67 -14.72 -3.32
N ARG A 411 2.22 -15.02 -4.53
CA ARG A 411 0.82 -15.30 -4.88
C ARG A 411 0.75 -16.68 -5.51
N VAL A 412 -0.25 -17.46 -5.16
CA VAL A 412 -0.54 -18.77 -5.73
C VAL A 412 -2.02 -18.81 -6.11
N ASP A 413 -2.30 -19.07 -7.37
CA ASP A 413 -3.66 -19.22 -7.90
C ASP A 413 -4.08 -20.70 -7.90
N GLN A 414 -5.38 -20.96 -8.00
CA GLN A 414 -5.95 -22.32 -8.11
C GLN A 414 -5.39 -23.13 -9.29
N SER A 415 -4.98 -22.47 -10.37
CA SER A 415 -4.32 -23.09 -11.53
C SER A 415 -2.82 -23.36 -11.30
N TRP A 416 -2.31 -23.29 -10.07
CA TRP A 416 -0.89 -23.41 -9.72
C TRP A 416 0.04 -22.37 -10.40
N ASN A 417 -0.53 -21.23 -10.82
CA ASN A 417 0.28 -20.09 -11.22
C ASN A 417 0.86 -19.43 -9.96
N VAL A 418 2.18 -19.28 -9.92
CA VAL A 418 2.92 -18.66 -8.83
C VAL A 418 3.50 -17.34 -9.31
N ARG A 419 3.22 -16.25 -8.60
CA ARG A 419 3.92 -14.97 -8.82
C ARG A 419 4.79 -14.65 -7.61
N LEU A 420 6.02 -14.26 -7.88
CA LEU A 420 7.01 -13.87 -6.90
C LEU A 420 7.40 -12.42 -7.18
N LEU A 421 7.42 -11.59 -6.14
CA LEU A 421 7.89 -10.21 -6.21
C LEU A 421 8.82 -9.95 -5.04
N TRP A 422 10.05 -9.58 -5.33
CA TRP A 422 11.02 -9.12 -4.35
C TRP A 422 11.20 -7.62 -4.51
N GLU A 423 11.04 -6.87 -3.42
CA GLU A 423 11.37 -5.44 -3.39
C GLU A 423 12.35 -5.19 -2.26
N GLY A 424 13.39 -4.41 -2.52
CA GLY A 424 14.43 -4.17 -1.53
C GLY A 424 15.30 -2.99 -1.88
N ARG A 425 16.05 -2.53 -0.89
CA ARG A 425 17.05 -1.48 -1.06
C ARG A 425 18.40 -2.08 -1.43
N VAL A 426 19.04 -1.50 -2.44
CA VAL A 426 20.40 -1.81 -2.88
C VAL A 426 21.18 -0.50 -2.96
N LYS A 427 21.98 -0.19 -1.94
CA LYS A 427 22.66 1.11 -1.80
C LYS A 427 21.63 2.26 -1.81
N GLU A 428 21.74 3.18 -2.76
CA GLU A 428 20.80 4.30 -2.97
C GLU A 428 19.68 3.97 -3.96
N LEU A 429 19.54 2.71 -4.38
CA LEU A 429 18.52 2.29 -5.33
C LEU A 429 17.44 1.46 -4.63
N LEU A 430 16.20 1.67 -5.04
CA LEU A 430 15.07 0.82 -4.68
C LEU A 430 14.79 -0.10 -5.85
N VAL A 431 14.92 -1.40 -5.64
CA VAL A 431 14.82 -2.41 -6.70
C VAL A 431 13.59 -3.26 -6.45
N SER A 432 12.80 -3.49 -7.50
CA SER A 432 11.65 -4.38 -7.52
C SER A 432 11.87 -5.40 -8.64
N ALA A 433 12.01 -6.68 -8.28
CA ALA A 433 12.23 -7.78 -9.21
C ALA A 433 11.05 -8.75 -9.13
N GLY A 434 10.45 -9.08 -10.27
CA GLY A 434 9.26 -9.92 -10.34
C GLY A 434 9.43 -11.09 -11.30
N VAL A 435 8.79 -12.21 -10.95
CA VAL A 435 8.75 -13.42 -11.76
C VAL A 435 7.36 -14.04 -11.69
N GLY A 436 6.79 -14.39 -12.84
CA GLY A 436 5.66 -15.31 -12.94
C GLY A 436 6.09 -16.72 -13.36
N LEU A 437 5.52 -17.73 -12.72
CA LEU A 437 5.67 -19.16 -13.03
C LEU A 437 4.26 -19.77 -13.16
N GLY A 438 4.04 -20.69 -14.08
CA GLY A 438 2.70 -21.26 -14.25
C GLY A 438 2.68 -22.49 -15.14
N PRO A 439 1.71 -23.40 -14.94
CA PRO A 439 1.70 -24.69 -15.61
C PRO A 439 1.13 -24.74 -17.02
N SER A 440 0.99 -23.60 -17.70
CA SER A 440 0.82 -23.55 -19.17
C SER A 440 1.94 -24.29 -19.95
N SER A 441 2.98 -24.80 -19.26
CA SER A 441 3.99 -25.72 -19.79
C SER A 441 3.87 -27.19 -19.32
N PHE A 442 3.09 -27.54 -18.29
CA PHE A 442 2.97 -28.94 -17.83
C PHE A 442 2.10 -29.79 -18.78
N ALA A 443 1.17 -29.18 -19.51
CA ALA A 443 0.30 -29.87 -20.46
C ALA A 443 1.03 -30.41 -21.71
N SER A 444 2.29 -30.03 -21.96
CA SER A 444 3.12 -30.59 -23.04
C SER A 444 4.16 -31.60 -22.55
N SER A 445 3.95 -32.18 -21.36
CA SER A 445 4.77 -33.29 -20.83
C SER A 445 4.01 -34.59 -20.56
N LEU A 446 2.68 -34.62 -20.74
CA LEU A 446 1.87 -35.84 -20.53
C LEU A 446 1.19 -36.39 -21.79
N SER A 447 1.43 -35.82 -22.97
CA SER A 447 0.88 -36.30 -24.24
C SER A 447 1.88 -37.02 -25.16
N SER A 448 3.10 -37.32 -24.71
CA SER A 448 4.10 -38.03 -25.53
C SER A 448 4.28 -39.52 -25.19
N LEU A 449 3.29 -40.17 -24.57
CA LEU A 449 3.33 -41.61 -24.31
C LEU A 449 2.04 -42.37 -24.70
N SER A 450 1.41 -41.99 -25.82
CA SER A 450 0.36 -42.81 -26.42
C SER A 450 0.15 -42.48 -27.91
N SER A 451 1.09 -42.89 -28.78
CA SER A 451 0.81 -43.18 -30.19
C SER A 451 1.95 -43.95 -30.87
N MET A 452 2.17 -45.20 -30.47
CA MET A 452 2.77 -46.18 -31.37
C MET A 452 1.65 -46.98 -32.03
N SER A 453 1.24 -46.57 -33.24
CA SER A 453 0.81 -47.50 -34.29
C SER A 453 0.60 -46.80 -35.65
N ALA A 454 1.30 -47.36 -36.64
CA ALA A 454 0.97 -47.45 -38.06
C ALA A 454 1.05 -46.22 -39.00
N ALA A 455 2.14 -46.24 -39.79
CA ALA A 455 2.18 -46.17 -41.27
C ALA A 455 2.09 -44.82 -42.00
N GLY A 456 3.09 -44.57 -42.86
CA GLY A 456 2.91 -43.82 -44.12
C GLY A 456 3.87 -42.66 -44.39
N ALA A 457 4.96 -42.96 -45.11
CA ALA A 457 5.94 -42.08 -45.77
C ALA A 457 5.54 -40.64 -46.17
N GLN A 458 6.41 -39.64 -45.89
CA GLN A 458 7.32 -38.99 -46.86
C GLN A 458 8.02 -37.77 -46.24
N SER A 459 9.28 -37.56 -46.65
CA SER A 459 10.20 -36.54 -46.18
C SER A 459 9.93 -35.14 -46.74
N SER A 460 10.15 -34.09 -45.94
CA SER A 460 11.01 -32.97 -46.35
C SER A 460 11.52 -32.22 -45.11
N GLY A 461 12.84 -32.06 -45.06
CA GLY A 461 13.55 -31.44 -43.95
C GLY A 461 13.58 -29.91 -44.06
N GLY A 462 13.45 -29.28 -42.90
CA GLY A 462 13.75 -27.87 -42.67
C GLY A 462 13.96 -27.69 -41.17
N GLY A 463 15.23 -27.71 -40.73
CA GLY A 463 15.59 -27.59 -39.33
C GLY A 463 15.19 -26.22 -38.76
N ALA A 464 14.31 -26.23 -37.77
CA ALA A 464 14.08 -25.10 -36.88
C ALA A 464 14.53 -25.50 -35.48
N ALA A 465 15.52 -24.76 -34.98
CA ALA A 465 16.16 -24.92 -33.69
C ALA A 465 15.14 -25.04 -32.54
N GLY A 466 15.43 -25.94 -31.60
CA GLY A 466 14.62 -26.15 -30.40
C GLY A 466 14.45 -24.87 -29.60
N VAL A 467 13.23 -24.32 -29.61
CA VAL A 467 12.82 -23.29 -28.66
C VAL A 467 12.63 -23.99 -27.32
N GLY A 468 13.57 -23.77 -26.40
CA GLY A 468 13.53 -24.32 -25.06
C GLY A 468 12.20 -24.02 -24.36
N LYS A 469 11.63 -25.04 -23.72
CA LYS A 469 10.44 -24.93 -22.85
C LYS A 469 10.77 -23.96 -21.70
N SER A 470 10.40 -22.69 -21.82
CA SER A 470 10.57 -21.72 -20.74
C SER A 470 9.42 -21.85 -19.75
N TYR A 471 9.73 -22.29 -18.54
CA TYR A 471 8.82 -22.30 -17.39
C TYR A 471 8.50 -20.89 -16.85
N TRP A 472 9.20 -19.88 -17.35
CA TRP A 472 9.15 -18.50 -16.91
C TRP A 472 8.15 -17.70 -17.74
N HIS A 473 7.19 -17.07 -17.08
CA HIS A 473 6.23 -16.15 -17.67
C HIS A 473 6.46 -14.76 -17.05
N GLY A 474 7.15 -13.88 -17.78
CA GLY A 474 7.40 -12.51 -17.34
C GLY A 474 8.47 -12.41 -16.24
N VAL A 475 9.69 -12.01 -16.61
CA VAL A 475 10.77 -11.69 -15.69
C VAL A 475 11.14 -10.24 -15.91
N GLY A 476 11.02 -9.42 -14.87
CA GLY A 476 11.34 -8.00 -14.98
C GLY A 476 11.95 -7.42 -13.72
N VAL A 477 12.56 -6.26 -13.91
CA VAL A 477 13.25 -5.51 -12.87
C VAL A 477 12.90 -4.04 -13.04
N SER A 478 12.35 -3.42 -12.01
CA SER A 478 12.20 -1.97 -11.92
C SER A 478 13.20 -1.41 -10.92
N VAL A 479 13.90 -0.35 -11.31
CA VAL A 479 14.86 0.37 -10.47
C VAL A 479 14.33 1.78 -10.28
N LEU A 480 14.21 2.22 -9.02
CA LEU A 480 13.79 3.56 -8.65
C LEU A 480 14.93 4.26 -7.91
N TYR A 481 15.27 5.44 -8.40
CA TYR A 481 16.20 6.36 -7.78
C TYR A 481 15.49 7.67 -7.50
N SER A 482 15.61 8.17 -6.27
CA SER A 482 14.97 9.40 -5.83
C SER A 482 15.93 10.25 -5.03
N SER A 483 15.96 11.55 -5.32
CA SER A 483 16.82 12.56 -4.67
C SER A 483 16.02 13.57 -3.84
#